data_AF-A0A1W1E855-F1
#
_entry.id   AF-A0A1W1E855-F1
#
_cell.length_a   1.000
_cell.length_b   1.000
_cell.length_c   1.000
_cell.angle_alpha   90.00
_cell.angle_beta   90.00
_cell.angle_gamma   90.00
#
_symmetry.space_group_name_H-M   'P 1'
#
loop_
_entity.id
_entity.type
_entity.pdbx_description
1 polymer ?
#
loop_
_entity_poly.entity_id
_entity_poly.type
_entity_poly.pdbx_seq_one_letter_code
_entity_poly.pdbx_strand_id
1 'polypeptide(L)'
;MKRELLTSLFVAGLLFSGCQTDSSIKDNDTIKISPISTPTLLQPKLPSAPVVKKREKVADGWYMRTVASATLNEKRYVHKTAGIFGELNDSKDGKDKHDITAFSKATLYVVFPKVQEDETLKNFFSDYHYYDPNDQYNSKRQVWTFQVKNERGADLSNASITLRVEGPYKVYRKKEGIGYTEVAVKDNEMLSRLSLIDLDNKKVYTYSELENADLKMDGKKVRTFRWVLGSVLSEHLESFQVQEIASRELIERRDSLQSVSAKSSSKFGLPPRP
;
A
#
# COMPACT_ATOMS: atom_id res chain seq x y z
N MET A 1 35.23 -51.21 -5.75
CA MET A 1 34.51 -50.80 -6.96
C MET A 1 34.80 -49.31 -7.18
N LYS A 2 35.64 -48.98 -8.18
CA LYS A 2 35.30 -48.16 -9.37
C LYS A 2 34.73 -46.76 -9.00
N ARG A 3 35.57 -45.70 -9.08
CA ARG A 3 35.67 -44.67 -10.17
C ARG A 3 34.62 -43.55 -9.98
N GLU A 4 34.79 -42.25 -10.20
CA GLU A 4 35.76 -41.30 -10.82
C GLU A 4 35.34 -39.89 -10.29
N LEU A 5 36.22 -38.97 -9.88
CA LEU A 5 36.93 -37.92 -10.65
C LEU A 5 36.03 -36.84 -11.33
N LEU A 6 36.22 -35.56 -10.95
CA LEU A 6 36.50 -34.37 -11.80
C LEU A 6 36.13 -33.08 -11.04
N THR A 7 37.07 -32.29 -10.51
CA THR A 7 38.01 -31.33 -11.13
C THR A 7 37.38 -29.97 -11.51
N SER A 8 37.89 -28.95 -10.82
CA SER A 8 37.74 -27.50 -10.98
C SER A 8 38.02 -27.00 -12.41
N LEU A 9 37.37 -25.92 -12.84
CA LEU A 9 37.95 -24.99 -13.82
C LEU A 9 37.55 -23.54 -13.53
N PHE A 10 38.55 -22.74 -13.19
CA PHE A 10 38.58 -21.28 -13.29
C PHE A 10 38.60 -20.84 -14.76
N VAL A 11 37.89 -19.78 -15.12
CA VAL A 11 38.27 -18.91 -16.25
C VAL A 11 38.08 -17.45 -15.85
N ALA A 12 39.20 -16.77 -15.67
CA ALA A 12 39.32 -15.33 -15.72
C ALA A 12 39.50 -14.91 -17.19
N GLY A 13 38.80 -13.86 -17.62
CA GLY A 13 38.93 -13.26 -18.94
C GLY A 13 39.01 -11.75 -18.81
N LEU A 14 40.25 -11.26 -18.80
CA LEU A 14 40.66 -9.86 -18.86
C LEU A 14 41.13 -9.62 -20.31
N LEU A 15 40.81 -8.46 -20.90
CA LEU A 15 41.73 -7.54 -21.60
C LEU A 15 41.20 -6.82 -22.85
N PHE A 16 41.56 -5.52 -22.89
CA PHE A 16 41.95 -4.68 -24.05
C PHE A 16 40.90 -4.39 -25.14
N SER A 17 40.94 -3.33 -25.92
CA SER A 17 41.69 -2.05 -26.05
C SER A 17 41.03 -1.40 -27.27
N GLY A 18 40.85 -0.08 -27.30
CA GLY A 18 40.22 0.59 -28.44
C GLY A 18 40.32 2.09 -28.38
N CYS A 19 41.56 2.59 -28.50
CA CYS A 19 41.86 3.99 -28.77
C CYS A 19 41.69 4.23 -30.28
N GLN A 20 40.91 5.24 -30.67
CA GLN A 20 41.02 5.83 -32.01
C GLN A 20 40.72 7.33 -31.93
N THR A 21 41.81 8.09 -31.99
CA THR A 21 41.86 9.49 -32.37
C THR A 21 41.69 9.59 -33.88
N ASP A 22 40.87 10.51 -34.37
CA ASP A 22 41.12 11.11 -35.68
C ASP A 22 40.78 12.60 -35.66
N SER A 23 41.83 13.38 -35.85
CA SER A 23 41.85 14.80 -36.14
C SER A 23 41.46 15.04 -37.60
N SER A 24 40.54 15.96 -37.86
CA SER A 24 40.43 16.59 -39.17
C SER A 24 40.07 18.05 -39.01
N ILE A 25 41.12 18.86 -39.08
CA ILE A 25 41.07 20.30 -39.30
C ILE A 25 40.68 20.50 -40.77
N LYS A 26 39.58 21.22 -41.01
CA LYS A 26 39.34 21.91 -42.27
C LYS A 26 38.95 23.34 -41.97
N ASP A 27 39.92 24.21 -42.24
CA ASP A 27 39.76 25.64 -42.36
C ASP A 27 38.68 25.96 -43.41
N ASN A 28 37.77 26.87 -43.05
CA ASN A 28 37.02 27.68 -43.99
C ASN A 28 36.65 28.98 -43.26
N ASP A 29 37.56 29.95 -43.36
CA ASP A 29 37.34 31.34 -43.00
C ASP A 29 36.18 31.90 -43.83
N THR A 30 35.00 31.95 -43.23
CA THR A 30 33.87 32.72 -43.74
C THR A 30 33.71 33.95 -42.85
N ILE A 31 34.06 35.12 -43.39
CA ILE A 31 33.81 36.41 -42.76
C ILE A 31 32.29 36.60 -42.65
N LYS A 32 31.72 36.31 -41.48
CA LYS A 32 30.35 36.68 -41.12
C LYS A 32 30.32 38.15 -40.76
N ILE A 33 29.89 38.98 -41.70
CA ILE A 33 29.52 40.37 -41.44
C ILE A 33 28.30 40.32 -40.52
N SER A 34 28.48 40.77 -39.28
CA SER A 34 27.40 40.84 -38.30
C SER A 34 26.39 41.90 -38.74
N PRO A 35 25.07 41.62 -38.76
CA PRO A 35 24.09 42.65 -39.07
C PRO A 35 24.13 43.75 -38.00
N ILE A 36 24.12 45.00 -38.47
CA ILE A 36 24.05 46.20 -37.63
C ILE A 36 22.82 46.09 -36.73
N SER A 37 23.05 45.98 -35.42
CA SER A 37 22.03 45.89 -34.40
C SER A 37 21.21 47.20 -34.41
N THR A 38 19.98 47.14 -34.91
CA THR A 38 19.03 48.24 -34.76
C THR A 38 18.82 48.47 -33.25
N PRO A 39 18.97 49.71 -32.74
CA PRO A 39 18.71 50.00 -31.34
C PRO A 39 17.25 49.68 -31.04
N THR A 40 17.03 48.61 -30.29
CA THR A 40 15.71 48.22 -29.82
C THR A 40 15.30 49.25 -28.77
N LEU A 41 14.37 50.12 -29.14
CA LEU A 41 13.67 51.01 -28.21
C LEU A 41 13.16 50.17 -27.04
N LEU A 42 13.75 50.37 -25.86
CA LEU A 42 13.31 49.78 -24.61
C LEU A 42 11.85 50.18 -24.39
N GLN A 43 10.93 49.29 -24.74
CA GLN A 43 9.54 49.47 -24.36
C GLN A 43 9.48 49.42 -22.83
N PRO A 44 8.85 50.40 -22.17
CA PRO A 44 8.67 50.38 -20.73
C PRO A 44 7.94 49.09 -20.36
N LYS A 45 8.64 48.20 -19.64
CA LYS A 45 8.10 46.94 -19.14
C LYS A 45 6.94 47.28 -18.20
N LEU A 46 5.71 47.19 -18.71
CA LEU A 46 4.51 47.34 -17.89
C LEU A 46 4.65 46.41 -16.67
N PRO A 47 4.38 46.89 -15.44
CA PRO A 47 4.42 46.04 -14.26
C PRO A 47 3.45 44.87 -14.50
N SER A 48 4.01 43.66 -14.50
CA SER A 48 3.23 42.43 -14.63
C SER A 48 2.15 42.44 -13.55
N ALA A 49 0.89 42.26 -13.96
CA ALA A 49 -0.24 42.17 -13.05
C ALA A 49 0.09 41.22 -11.88
N PRO A 50 -0.31 41.54 -10.63
CA PRO A 50 -0.02 40.70 -9.48
C PRO A 50 -0.52 39.29 -9.76
N VAL A 51 0.42 38.34 -9.82
CA VAL A 51 0.11 36.92 -9.97
C VAL A 51 -0.66 36.51 -8.72
N VAL A 52 -1.98 36.40 -8.85
CA VAL A 52 -2.84 35.88 -7.78
C VAL A 52 -2.45 34.42 -7.58
N LYS A 53 -1.59 34.16 -6.58
CA LYS A 53 -1.26 32.80 -6.15
C LYS A 53 -2.55 32.16 -5.65
N LYS A 54 -3.14 31.30 -6.47
CA LYS A 54 -4.29 30.48 -6.10
C LYS A 54 -3.89 29.70 -4.85
N ARG A 55 -4.54 29.96 -3.72
CA ARG A 55 -4.28 29.21 -2.48
C ARG A 55 -4.47 27.73 -2.78
N GLU A 56 -3.43 26.95 -2.56
CA GLU A 56 -3.49 25.50 -2.73
C GLU A 56 -4.54 24.96 -1.74
N LYS A 57 -5.47 24.15 -2.25
CA LYS A 57 -6.51 23.56 -1.40
C LYS A 57 -5.81 22.55 -0.49
N VAL A 58 -6.02 22.67 0.82
CA VAL A 58 -5.53 21.68 1.79
C VAL A 58 -6.34 20.39 1.62
N ALA A 59 -5.67 19.24 1.61
CA ALA A 59 -6.32 17.94 1.53
C ALA A 59 -7.05 17.64 2.85
N ASP A 60 -8.14 16.87 2.78
CA ASP A 60 -8.84 16.35 3.96
C ASP A 60 -8.21 15.04 4.45
N GLY A 61 -7.21 14.52 3.74
CA GLY A 61 -6.52 13.27 4.07
C GLY A 61 -5.86 12.65 2.86
N TRP A 62 -5.43 11.40 3.02
CA TRP A 62 -4.90 10.57 1.96
C TRP A 62 -5.19 9.09 2.22
N TYR A 63 -5.13 8.27 1.17
CA TYR A 63 -5.19 6.82 1.32
C TYR A 63 -4.36 6.10 0.26
N MET A 64 -4.09 4.83 0.54
CA MET A 64 -3.52 3.85 -0.35
C MET A 64 -4.38 2.58 -0.35
N ARG A 65 -4.17 1.72 -1.34
CA ARG A 65 -4.92 0.50 -1.57
C ARG A 65 -3.97 -0.69 -1.63
N THR A 66 -4.14 -1.64 -0.73
CA THR A 66 -3.41 -2.92 -0.79
C THR A 66 -4.13 -3.88 -1.72
N VAL A 67 -3.46 -4.27 -2.79
CA VAL A 67 -3.94 -5.27 -3.75
C VAL A 67 -3.15 -6.55 -3.55
N ALA A 68 -3.86 -7.63 -3.23
CA ALA A 68 -3.29 -8.96 -3.14
C ALA A 68 -3.62 -9.76 -4.41
N SER A 69 -2.61 -10.44 -4.95
CA SER A 69 -2.81 -11.52 -5.89
C SER A 69 -2.10 -12.79 -5.43
N ALA A 70 -2.66 -13.94 -5.77
CA ALA A 70 -2.07 -15.24 -5.50
C ALA A 70 -1.93 -16.03 -6.81
N THR A 71 -0.85 -16.78 -6.95
CA THR A 71 -0.62 -17.65 -8.12
C THR A 71 -0.50 -19.09 -7.64
N LEU A 72 -1.36 -19.95 -8.18
CA LEU A 72 -1.37 -21.39 -7.91
C LEU A 72 -1.54 -22.15 -9.22
N ASN A 73 -0.61 -23.04 -9.54
CA ASN A 73 -0.62 -23.84 -10.79
C ASN A 73 -0.83 -22.94 -12.02
N GLU A 74 -0.04 -21.88 -12.15
CA GLU A 74 -0.11 -20.86 -13.23
C GLU A 74 -1.40 -20.01 -13.26
N LYS A 75 -2.41 -20.35 -12.46
CA LYS A 75 -3.64 -19.57 -12.35
C LYS A 75 -3.47 -18.43 -11.34
N ARG A 76 -3.74 -17.22 -11.81
CA ARG A 76 -3.70 -16.00 -10.99
C ARG A 76 -5.08 -15.67 -10.42
N TYR A 77 -5.13 -15.48 -9.11
CA TYR A 77 -6.29 -15.03 -8.35
C TYR A 77 -6.02 -13.61 -7.89
N VAL A 78 -6.85 -12.66 -8.31
CA VAL A 78 -6.70 -11.24 -7.96
C VAL A 78 -7.96 -10.79 -7.25
N HIS A 79 -7.80 -10.12 -6.11
CA HIS A 79 -8.92 -9.46 -5.46
C HIS A 79 -8.92 -7.97 -5.73
N LYS A 80 -10.07 -7.45 -6.14
CA LYS A 80 -10.22 -6.02 -6.48
C LYS A 80 -10.76 -5.18 -5.34
N THR A 81 -11.37 -5.75 -4.29
CA THR A 81 -11.62 -4.94 -3.09
C THR A 81 -10.29 -4.85 -2.34
N ALA A 82 -9.63 -3.72 -2.56
CA ALA A 82 -8.35 -3.44 -1.96
C ALA A 82 -8.54 -3.16 -0.47
N GLY A 83 -7.61 -3.63 0.36
CA GLY A 83 -7.51 -3.19 1.75
C GLY A 83 -7.06 -1.74 1.76
N ILE A 84 -7.99 -0.82 2.01
CA ILE A 84 -7.73 0.62 2.01
C ILE A 84 -7.14 1.03 3.36
N PHE A 85 -6.03 1.75 3.35
CA PHE A 85 -5.46 2.33 4.56
C PHE A 85 -5.03 3.77 4.32
N GLY A 86 -4.98 4.58 5.36
CA GLY A 86 -4.52 5.95 5.26
C GLY A 86 -4.95 6.80 6.44
N GLU A 87 -5.07 8.11 6.20
CA GLU A 87 -5.49 9.07 7.20
C GLU A 87 -6.56 9.99 6.63
N LEU A 88 -7.54 10.33 7.46
CA LEU A 88 -8.62 11.23 7.10
C LEU A 88 -8.96 12.14 8.27
N ASN A 89 -9.24 13.42 8.00
CA ASN A 89 -9.49 14.42 9.04
C ASN A 89 -10.78 14.11 9.83
N ASP A 90 -11.71 13.42 9.17
CA ASP A 90 -12.98 12.98 9.75
C ASP A 90 -12.90 11.60 10.43
N SER A 91 -11.74 10.95 10.35
CA SER A 91 -11.48 9.64 10.95
C SER A 91 -10.98 9.77 12.38
N LYS A 92 -11.04 8.65 13.11
CA LYS A 92 -10.49 8.52 14.44
C LYS A 92 -9.67 7.25 14.50
N ASP A 93 -8.62 7.25 15.30
CA ASP A 93 -7.86 6.04 15.56
C ASP A 93 -8.77 4.98 16.18
N GLY A 94 -8.72 3.75 15.65
CA GLY A 94 -9.62 2.66 16.03
C GLY A 94 -10.83 2.54 15.12
N LYS A 95 -11.99 2.15 15.67
CA LYS A 95 -13.22 1.96 14.88
C LYS A 95 -13.89 3.30 14.59
N ASP A 96 -14.21 3.58 13.33
CA ASP A 96 -14.89 4.82 12.95
C ASP A 96 -16.00 4.64 11.88
N LYS A 97 -16.54 5.77 11.40
CA LYS A 97 -17.61 5.80 10.39
C LYS A 97 -17.16 5.43 8.98
N HIS A 98 -15.85 5.35 8.75
CA HIS A 98 -15.19 5.03 7.49
C HIS A 98 -14.79 3.56 7.40
N ASP A 99 -14.91 2.81 8.49
CA ASP A 99 -14.71 1.37 8.52
C ASP A 99 -15.87 0.61 7.87
N ILE A 100 -15.57 -0.01 6.73
CA ILE A 100 -16.55 -0.82 5.99
C ILE A 100 -16.39 -2.27 6.40
N THR A 101 -17.40 -2.86 7.04
CA THR A 101 -17.40 -4.28 7.42
C THR A 101 -17.14 -5.17 6.20
N ALA A 102 -16.17 -6.08 6.33
CA ALA A 102 -15.84 -7.04 5.29
C ALA A 102 -16.82 -8.23 5.34
N PHE A 103 -17.64 -8.38 4.30
CA PHE A 103 -18.50 -9.55 4.14
C PHE A 103 -17.76 -10.63 3.32
N SER A 104 -17.37 -11.73 3.97
CA SER A 104 -16.47 -12.74 3.39
C SER A 104 -17.15 -13.63 2.33
N LYS A 105 -16.87 -13.35 1.05
CA LYS A 105 -17.26 -14.24 -0.06
C LYS A 105 -16.17 -14.45 -1.11
N ALA A 106 -14.97 -13.89 -0.94
CA ALA A 106 -13.91 -13.96 -1.94
C ALA A 106 -12.88 -15.06 -1.64
N THR A 107 -12.23 -15.55 -2.70
CA THR A 107 -11.15 -16.53 -2.63
C THR A 107 -9.85 -15.97 -2.07
N LEU A 108 -9.60 -14.70 -2.31
CA LEU A 108 -8.48 -13.97 -1.74
C LEU A 108 -9.02 -12.60 -1.37
N TYR A 109 -8.68 -12.03 -0.22
CA TYR A 109 -9.04 -10.66 0.10
C TYR A 109 -8.17 -10.11 1.24
N VAL A 110 -8.10 -8.77 1.32
CA VAL A 110 -7.33 -8.04 2.33
C VAL A 110 -8.32 -7.40 3.32
N VAL A 111 -8.06 -7.57 4.61
CA VAL A 111 -8.89 -6.97 5.68
C VAL A 111 -8.05 -6.45 6.82
N PHE A 112 -8.60 -5.47 7.53
CA PHE A 112 -8.07 -4.92 8.77
C PHE A 112 -8.87 -5.50 9.94
N PRO A 113 -8.27 -6.42 10.72
CA PRO A 113 -8.89 -6.95 11.92
C PRO A 113 -8.92 -5.87 13.03
N LYS A 114 -10.10 -5.56 13.57
CA LYS A 114 -10.28 -4.65 14.70
C LYS A 114 -11.11 -5.31 15.81
N VAL A 115 -10.66 -5.14 17.05
CA VAL A 115 -11.42 -5.53 18.24
C VAL A 115 -12.55 -4.51 18.44
N GLN A 116 -13.76 -5.00 18.65
CA GLN A 116 -14.93 -4.19 18.92
C GLN A 116 -15.11 -3.94 20.42
N GLU A 117 -16.04 -3.06 20.78
CA GLU A 117 -16.43 -2.80 22.18
C GLU A 117 -16.95 -4.06 22.89
N ASP A 118 -17.59 -4.96 22.17
CA ASP A 118 -18.07 -6.27 22.67
C ASP A 118 -16.96 -7.34 22.68
N GLU A 119 -15.69 -6.91 22.62
CA GLU A 119 -14.51 -7.76 22.49
C GLU A 119 -14.51 -8.67 21.25
N THR A 120 -15.48 -8.55 20.34
CA THR A 120 -15.52 -9.39 19.13
C THR A 120 -14.49 -8.90 18.10
N LEU A 121 -13.81 -9.84 17.44
CA LEU A 121 -12.93 -9.51 16.34
C LEU A 121 -13.75 -9.37 15.04
N LYS A 122 -13.78 -8.17 14.46
CA LYS A 122 -14.40 -7.93 13.16
C LYS A 122 -13.37 -7.53 12.11
N ASN A 123 -13.66 -7.89 10.86
CA ASN A 123 -12.80 -7.59 9.72
C ASN A 123 -13.40 -6.42 8.94
N PHE A 124 -12.56 -5.46 8.55
CA PHE A 124 -12.95 -4.28 7.80
C PHE A 124 -12.14 -4.19 6.50
N PHE A 125 -12.71 -3.61 5.44
CA PHE A 125 -11.99 -3.36 4.19
C PHE A 125 -11.16 -2.08 4.21
N SER A 126 -11.36 -1.23 5.22
CA SER A 126 -10.68 0.03 5.42
C SER A 126 -10.16 0.16 6.84
N ASP A 127 -9.06 0.90 6.99
CA ASP A 127 -8.54 1.36 8.27
C ASP A 127 -7.93 2.77 8.12
N TYR A 128 -8.61 3.77 8.64
CA TYR A 128 -8.18 5.16 8.59
C TYR A 128 -7.78 5.65 9.97
N HIS A 129 -6.64 6.32 10.06
CA HIS A 129 -6.22 7.06 11.24
C HIS A 129 -6.61 8.53 11.12
N TYR A 130 -6.50 9.28 12.22
CA TYR A 130 -6.75 10.73 12.18
C TYR A 130 -5.68 11.46 11.35
N TYR A 131 -6.11 12.34 10.44
CA TYR A 131 -5.23 13.21 9.66
C TYR A 131 -5.12 14.60 10.27
N ASP A 132 -3.90 15.01 10.64
CA ASP A 132 -3.60 16.40 11.02
C ASP A 132 -3.10 17.19 9.80
N PRO A 133 -3.89 18.12 9.23
CA PRO A 133 -3.49 18.90 8.06
C PRO A 133 -2.31 19.84 8.32
N ASN A 134 -1.95 20.10 9.59
CA ASN A 134 -0.81 20.93 9.96
C ASN A 134 0.50 20.13 10.08
N ASP A 135 0.42 18.80 10.17
CA ASP A 135 1.58 17.90 10.10
C ASP A 135 1.89 17.60 8.62
N GLN A 136 2.36 18.64 7.92
CA GLN A 136 2.63 18.59 6.46
C GLN A 136 3.56 17.46 6.01
N TYR A 137 4.31 16.85 6.93
CA TYR A 137 5.26 15.79 6.63
C TYR A 137 4.80 14.40 7.07
N ASN A 138 3.65 14.28 7.75
CA ASN A 138 3.32 13.04 8.48
C ASN A 138 4.57 12.53 9.20
N SER A 139 5.18 13.42 9.99
CA SER A 139 6.42 13.10 10.69
C SER A 139 6.21 11.96 11.68
N LYS A 140 4.95 11.75 12.10
CA LYS A 140 4.52 10.66 12.94
C LYS A 140 4.52 9.34 12.18
N ARG A 141 5.11 8.34 12.84
CA ARG A 141 5.06 6.96 12.39
C ARG A 141 3.63 6.46 12.44
N GLN A 142 3.19 5.80 11.38
CA GLN A 142 1.86 5.20 11.31
C GLN A 142 1.95 3.72 10.99
N VAL A 143 1.01 2.94 11.52
CA VAL A 143 1.05 1.48 11.50
C VAL A 143 -0.34 0.91 11.23
N TRP A 144 -0.49 0.11 10.18
CA TRP A 144 -1.74 -0.58 9.87
C TRP A 144 -1.53 -2.09 9.82
N THR A 145 -2.23 -2.83 10.68
CA THR A 145 -2.17 -4.30 10.68
C THR A 145 -3.30 -4.86 9.82
N PHE A 146 -2.97 -5.75 8.90
CA PHE A 146 -3.94 -6.34 7.99
C PHE A 146 -3.70 -7.84 7.80
N GLN A 147 -4.70 -8.52 7.28
CA GLN A 147 -4.67 -9.93 6.97
C GLN A 147 -5.01 -10.17 5.51
N VAL A 148 -4.25 -11.05 4.88
CA VAL A 148 -4.59 -11.66 3.59
C VAL A 148 -5.27 -12.98 3.89
N LYS A 149 -6.53 -13.12 3.48
CA LYS A 149 -7.36 -14.30 3.78
C LYS A 149 -7.72 -15.06 2.50
N ASN A 150 -7.66 -16.38 2.61
CA ASN A 150 -8.16 -17.35 1.65
C ASN A 150 -9.21 -18.23 2.33
N GLU A 151 -10.48 -17.81 2.28
CA GLU A 151 -11.57 -18.51 2.98
C GLU A 151 -12.43 -19.39 2.07
N ARG A 152 -12.62 -19.05 0.78
CA ARG A 152 -13.61 -19.72 -0.07
C ARG A 152 -13.14 -19.97 -1.50
N GLY A 153 -13.36 -21.17 -2.02
CA GLY A 153 -13.09 -21.49 -3.42
C GLY A 153 -11.83 -22.35 -3.56
N ALA A 154 -10.87 -21.92 -4.38
CA ALA A 154 -9.61 -22.63 -4.55
C ALA A 154 -8.78 -22.60 -3.27
N ASP A 155 -8.15 -23.71 -2.91
CA ASP A 155 -7.20 -23.72 -1.80
C ASP A 155 -5.86 -23.09 -2.22
N LEU A 156 -5.67 -21.83 -1.85
CA LEU A 156 -4.45 -21.06 -2.06
C LEU A 156 -3.42 -21.21 -0.91
N SER A 157 -3.58 -22.19 -0.01
CA SER A 157 -2.68 -22.39 1.14
C SER A 157 -1.19 -22.51 0.76
N ASN A 158 -0.89 -23.05 -0.43
CA ASN A 158 0.48 -23.18 -0.95
C ASN A 158 0.80 -22.20 -2.09
N ALA A 159 -0.04 -21.18 -2.30
CA ALA A 159 0.16 -20.21 -3.36
C ALA A 159 1.25 -19.18 -3.01
N SER A 160 1.98 -18.73 -4.02
CA SER A 160 2.78 -17.51 -3.94
C SER A 160 1.84 -16.31 -3.92
N ILE A 161 2.15 -15.31 -3.11
CA ILE A 161 1.39 -14.08 -2.95
C ILE A 161 2.22 -12.93 -3.51
N THR A 162 1.56 -11.98 -4.16
CA THR A 162 2.12 -10.67 -4.47
C THR A 162 1.25 -9.62 -3.82
N LEU A 163 1.88 -8.71 -3.07
CA LEU A 163 1.24 -7.54 -2.51
C LEU A 163 1.72 -6.30 -3.27
N ARG A 164 0.77 -5.51 -3.76
CA ARG A 164 1.02 -4.22 -4.40
C ARG A 164 0.27 -3.14 -3.67
N VAL A 165 0.83 -1.94 -3.63
CA VAL A 165 0.16 -0.74 -3.15
C VAL A 165 -0.22 0.12 -4.34
N GLU A 166 -1.47 0.57 -4.39
CA GLU A 166 -1.95 1.59 -5.33
C GLU A 166 -2.16 2.90 -4.57
N GLY A 167 -1.72 4.02 -5.17
CA GLY A 167 -1.71 5.34 -4.54
C GLY A 167 -0.28 5.89 -4.39
N PRO A 168 -0.08 6.93 -3.55
CA PRO A 168 -1.07 7.55 -2.68
C PRO A 168 -2.10 8.40 -3.42
N TYR A 169 -3.29 8.52 -2.83
CA TYR A 169 -4.35 9.42 -3.28
C TYR A 169 -4.61 10.48 -2.21
N LYS A 170 -4.50 11.76 -2.56
CA LYS A 170 -5.02 12.85 -1.72
C LYS A 170 -6.53 12.91 -1.89
N VAL A 171 -7.25 13.12 -0.80
CA VAL A 171 -8.71 13.29 -0.83
C VAL A 171 -9.10 14.69 -0.41
N TYR A 172 -10.12 15.23 -1.07
CA TYR A 172 -10.67 16.54 -0.77
C TYR A 172 -12.18 16.44 -0.66
N ARG A 173 -12.76 17.00 0.39
CA ARG A 173 -14.20 17.04 0.58
C ARG A 173 -14.83 17.78 -0.59
N LYS A 174 -15.92 17.20 -1.11
CA LYS A 174 -16.76 17.86 -2.11
C LYS A 174 -17.41 19.09 -1.47
N LYS A 175 -17.46 20.20 -2.21
CA LYS A 175 -18.13 21.43 -1.75
C LYS A 175 -19.65 21.24 -1.66
N GLU A 176 -20.19 20.37 -2.52
CA GLU A 176 -21.61 20.08 -2.62
C GLU A 176 -21.81 18.57 -2.45
N GLY A 177 -22.60 18.17 -1.45
CA GLY A 177 -22.96 16.78 -1.18
C GLY A 177 -22.02 16.03 -0.22
N ILE A 178 -22.20 14.70 -0.18
CA ILE A 178 -21.47 13.78 0.70
C ILE A 178 -20.31 13.13 -0.08
N GLY A 179 -19.13 13.08 0.53
CA GLY A 179 -17.97 12.32 0.04
C GLY A 179 -16.79 13.17 -0.41
N TYR A 180 -15.84 12.51 -1.07
CA TYR A 180 -14.53 13.07 -1.42
C TYR A 180 -14.25 12.98 -2.92
N THR A 181 -13.40 13.89 -3.42
CA THR A 181 -12.71 13.76 -4.70
C THR A 181 -11.29 13.26 -4.44
N GLU A 182 -10.88 12.21 -5.14
CA GLU A 182 -9.54 11.65 -5.07
C GLU A 182 -8.64 12.28 -6.15
N VAL A 183 -7.39 12.55 -5.81
CA VAL A 183 -6.34 13.01 -6.73
C VAL A 183 -5.11 12.15 -6.49
N ALA A 184 -4.68 11.42 -7.53
CA ALA A 184 -3.45 10.65 -7.47
C ALA A 184 -2.25 11.56 -7.22
N VAL A 185 -1.44 11.23 -6.22
CA VAL A 185 -0.18 11.89 -5.92
C VAL A 185 0.88 11.26 -6.81
N LYS A 186 1.58 12.09 -7.59
CA LYS A 186 2.66 11.63 -8.47
C LYS A 186 3.99 11.41 -7.74
N ASP A 187 4.10 11.96 -6.54
CA ASP A 187 5.31 11.90 -5.74
C ASP A 187 5.40 10.56 -4.99
N ASN A 188 6.58 9.96 -5.03
CA ASN A 188 6.90 8.68 -4.43
C ASN A 188 7.48 8.81 -3.01
N GLU A 189 7.66 10.02 -2.46
CA GLU A 189 8.25 10.20 -1.12
C GLU A 189 7.49 9.44 -0.02
N MET A 190 6.16 9.41 -0.08
CA MET A 190 5.37 8.65 0.89
C MET A 190 5.57 7.13 0.73
N LEU A 191 5.72 6.65 -0.52
CA LEU A 191 5.98 5.24 -0.80
C LEU A 191 7.39 4.83 -0.40
N SER A 192 8.39 5.70 -0.56
CA SER A 192 9.78 5.39 -0.15
C SER A 192 9.94 5.24 1.36
N ARG A 193 9.04 5.84 2.15
CA ARG A 193 8.96 5.69 3.60
C ARG A 193 8.07 4.52 4.05
N LEU A 194 7.41 3.83 3.13
CA LEU A 194 6.51 2.74 3.43
C LEU A 194 7.28 1.41 3.49
N SER A 195 7.09 0.65 4.57
CA SER A 195 7.62 -0.70 4.73
C SER A 195 6.49 -1.68 5.00
N LEU A 196 6.62 -2.89 4.46
CA LEU A 196 5.78 -4.03 4.79
C LEU A 196 6.50 -4.92 5.80
N ILE A 197 5.79 -5.36 6.82
CA ILE A 197 6.25 -6.38 7.74
C ILE A 197 5.39 -7.62 7.55
N ASP A 198 6.05 -8.75 7.28
CA ASP A 198 5.47 -10.08 7.32
C ASP A 198 5.57 -10.60 8.76
N LEU A 199 4.48 -10.50 9.52
CA LEU A 199 4.47 -10.83 10.95
C LEU A 199 4.58 -12.33 11.21
N ASP A 200 4.21 -13.16 10.23
CA ASP A 200 4.29 -14.61 10.29
C ASP A 200 5.74 -15.10 10.15
N ASN A 201 6.53 -14.44 9.30
CA ASN A 201 7.93 -14.81 9.05
C ASN A 201 8.95 -13.86 9.69
N LYS A 202 8.49 -12.82 10.40
CA LYS A 202 9.31 -11.76 11.01
C LYS A 202 10.26 -11.07 10.03
N LYS A 203 9.81 -10.86 8.79
CA LYS A 203 10.58 -10.19 7.73
C LYS A 203 10.05 -8.80 7.47
N VAL A 204 10.96 -7.89 7.13
CA VAL A 204 10.66 -6.51 6.75
C VAL A 204 11.06 -6.32 5.30
N TYR A 205 10.22 -5.65 4.54
CA TYR A 205 10.45 -5.29 3.14
C TYR A 205 10.24 -3.79 3.00
N THR A 206 11.22 -3.09 2.45
CA THR A 206 11.01 -1.74 1.94
C THR A 206 10.06 -1.78 0.74
N TYR A 207 9.41 -0.66 0.42
CA TYR A 207 8.52 -0.59 -0.74
C TYR A 207 9.19 -1.05 -2.05
N SER A 208 10.47 -0.71 -2.28
CA SER A 208 11.23 -1.13 -3.45
C SER A 208 11.52 -2.63 -3.52
N GLU A 209 11.53 -3.32 -2.38
CA GLU A 209 11.78 -4.77 -2.32
C GLU A 209 10.51 -5.59 -2.58
N LEU A 210 9.33 -4.99 -2.48
CA LEU A 210 8.04 -5.69 -2.57
C LEU A 210 7.80 -6.40 -3.90
N GLU A 211 8.26 -5.80 -5.01
CA GLU A 211 8.09 -6.39 -6.34
C GLU A 211 8.81 -7.75 -6.46
N ASN A 212 9.91 -7.91 -5.72
CA ASN A 212 10.75 -9.11 -5.72
C ASN A 212 10.57 -9.97 -4.46
N ALA A 213 9.64 -9.62 -3.58
CA ALA A 213 9.42 -10.35 -2.33
C ALA A 213 8.79 -11.73 -2.61
N ASP A 214 9.46 -12.80 -2.18
CA ASP A 214 8.92 -14.17 -2.23
C ASP A 214 7.95 -14.40 -1.06
N LEU A 215 6.75 -13.82 -1.15
CA LEU A 215 5.68 -14.02 -0.18
C LEU A 215 4.90 -15.29 -0.53
N LYS A 216 4.60 -16.10 0.48
CA LYS A 216 3.84 -17.35 0.33
C LYS A 216 2.79 -17.46 1.42
N MET A 217 1.71 -18.19 1.13
CA MET A 217 0.73 -18.53 2.16
C MET A 217 1.27 -19.56 3.17
N ASP A 218 2.33 -20.31 2.82
CA ASP A 218 3.03 -21.27 3.70
C ASP A 218 2.10 -22.26 4.42
N GLY A 219 1.16 -22.85 3.68
CA GLY A 219 0.15 -23.79 4.19
C GLY A 219 -0.99 -23.12 4.99
N LYS A 220 -0.96 -21.79 5.17
CA LYS A 220 -1.97 -21.06 5.97
C LYS A 220 -3.12 -20.58 5.09
N LYS A 221 -4.30 -20.41 5.69
CA LYS A 221 -5.44 -19.70 5.08
C LYS A 221 -5.45 -18.20 5.37
N VAL A 222 -4.70 -17.78 6.37
CA VAL A 222 -4.59 -16.38 6.79
C VAL A 222 -3.13 -16.06 7.01
N ARG A 223 -2.69 -14.93 6.44
CA ARG A 223 -1.38 -14.33 6.68
C ARG A 223 -1.56 -12.93 7.22
N THR A 224 -0.75 -12.55 8.20
CA THR A 224 -0.82 -11.25 8.86
C THR A 224 0.38 -10.41 8.49
N PHE A 225 0.09 -9.19 8.08
CA PHE A 225 1.06 -8.22 7.63
C PHE A 225 0.82 -6.89 8.33
N ARG A 226 1.82 -6.01 8.23
CA ARG A 226 1.72 -4.66 8.77
C ARG A 226 2.38 -3.67 7.82
N TRP A 227 1.63 -2.63 7.43
CA TRP A 227 2.20 -1.46 6.80
C TRP A 227 2.75 -0.53 7.87
N VAL A 228 3.96 -0.03 7.68
CA VAL A 228 4.58 0.98 8.54
C VAL A 228 5.01 2.14 7.65
N LEU A 229 4.47 3.33 7.91
CA LEU A 229 4.95 4.57 7.32
C LEU A 229 5.96 5.21 8.28
N GLY A 230 7.22 5.29 7.86
CA GLY A 230 8.35 5.74 8.69
C GLY A 230 9.24 4.59 9.18
N SER A 231 10.07 4.86 10.19
CA SER A 231 11.04 3.88 10.70
C SER A 231 10.36 2.67 11.34
N VAL A 232 10.81 1.45 11.03
CA VAL A 232 10.33 0.21 11.66
C VAL A 232 11.00 0.02 13.02
N LEU A 233 10.22 -0.29 14.06
CA LEU A 233 10.72 -0.65 15.40
C LEU A 233 10.57 -2.15 15.67
N SER A 234 11.31 -2.66 16.67
CA SER A 234 11.24 -4.06 17.09
C SER A 234 9.85 -4.48 17.58
N GLU A 235 9.13 -3.60 18.29
CA GLU A 235 7.73 -3.85 18.71
C GLU A 235 6.79 -4.09 17.51
N HIS A 236 7.15 -3.58 16.33
CA HIS A 236 6.37 -3.82 15.13
C HIS A 236 6.52 -5.24 14.56
N LEU A 237 7.48 -6.02 15.05
CA LEU A 237 7.64 -7.43 14.71
C LEU A 237 6.89 -8.35 15.67
N GLU A 238 6.33 -7.84 16.77
CA GLU A 238 5.56 -8.64 17.71
C GLU A 238 4.36 -9.29 17.01
N SER A 239 4.05 -10.53 17.39
CA SER A 239 2.91 -11.25 16.83
C SER A 239 1.63 -10.48 17.08
N PHE A 240 0.77 -10.41 16.07
CA PHE A 240 -0.57 -9.88 16.23
C PHE A 240 -1.36 -10.81 17.16
N GLN A 241 -1.56 -10.38 18.41
CA GLN A 241 -2.25 -11.15 19.44
C GLN A 241 -3.76 -11.15 19.19
N VAL A 242 -4.20 -11.89 18.18
CA VAL A 242 -5.63 -12.26 18.03
C VAL A 242 -5.96 -13.52 18.84
N GLN A 243 -4.94 -14.31 19.16
CA GLN A 243 -5.13 -15.64 19.74
C GLN A 243 -5.73 -15.60 21.15
N GLU A 244 -5.60 -14.55 21.95
CA GLU A 244 -6.26 -14.51 23.26
C GLU A 244 -7.78 -14.28 23.18
N ILE A 245 -8.24 -13.54 22.16
CA ILE A 245 -9.65 -13.15 22.05
C ILE A 245 -10.47 -14.25 21.34
N ALA A 246 -9.95 -14.83 20.26
CA ALA A 246 -10.61 -15.92 19.55
C ALA A 246 -10.64 -17.24 20.35
N SER A 247 -9.66 -17.46 21.25
CA SER A 247 -9.65 -18.62 22.14
C SER A 247 -10.76 -18.55 23.19
N ARG A 248 -11.14 -17.35 23.66
CA ARG A 248 -12.31 -17.19 24.55
C ARG A 248 -13.62 -17.51 23.84
N GLU A 249 -13.79 -17.06 22.59
CA GLU A 249 -15.02 -17.27 21.83
C GLU A 249 -15.26 -18.75 21.44
N LEU A 250 -14.19 -19.52 21.20
CA LEU A 250 -14.30 -20.98 20.95
C LEU A 250 -14.58 -21.80 22.21
N ILE A 251 -14.22 -21.28 23.39
CA ILE A 251 -14.54 -21.89 24.68
C ILE A 251 -16.01 -21.63 25.02
N GLU A 252 -16.51 -20.40 24.85
CA GLU A 252 -17.91 -20.06 25.16
C GLU A 252 -18.94 -20.66 24.19
N ARG A 253 -18.61 -20.81 22.90
CA ARG A 253 -19.52 -21.45 21.92
C ARG A 253 -19.70 -22.96 22.12
N ARG A 254 -18.80 -23.63 22.85
CA ARG A 254 -19.01 -25.03 23.23
C ARG A 254 -20.06 -25.20 24.33
N ASP A 255 -20.19 -24.20 25.19
CA ASP A 255 -21.17 -24.21 26.29
C ASP A 255 -22.56 -23.70 25.85
N SER A 256 -22.64 -22.97 24.73
CA SER A 256 -23.90 -22.36 24.26
C SER A 256 -24.65 -23.15 23.17
N LEU A 257 -24.22 -24.37 22.79
CA LEU A 257 -24.96 -25.23 21.85
C LEU A 257 -26.01 -26.09 22.58
N GLN A 258 -26.90 -25.42 23.32
CA GLN A 258 -28.22 -25.95 23.67
C GLN A 258 -29.25 -24.84 23.47
N SER A 259 -30.11 -25.03 22.46
CA SER A 259 -31.29 -24.21 22.11
C SER A 259 -30.95 -22.81 21.55
N VAL A 260 -31.59 -22.22 20.55
CA VAL A 260 -32.99 -22.29 20.12
C VAL A 260 -33.06 -21.98 18.60
N SER A 261 -33.99 -22.64 17.92
CA SER A 261 -34.45 -22.32 16.56
C SER A 261 -35.21 -20.99 16.54
N ALA A 262 -34.83 -20.05 15.67
CA ALA A 262 -35.68 -18.91 15.33
C ALA A 262 -35.54 -18.49 13.86
N LYS A 263 -36.68 -18.52 13.16
CA LYS A 263 -36.92 -17.89 11.85
C LYS A 263 -36.71 -16.38 11.97
N SER A 264 -36.00 -15.75 11.02
CA SER A 264 -36.03 -14.29 10.86
C SER A 264 -36.61 -13.90 9.50
N SER A 265 -37.61 -13.03 9.56
CA SER A 265 -38.15 -12.28 8.45
C SER A 265 -37.76 -10.81 8.57
N SER A 266 -37.52 -10.22 7.39
CA SER A 266 -37.69 -8.81 7.04
C SER A 266 -36.55 -7.79 7.30
N LYS A 267 -36.09 -7.29 6.15
CA LYS A 267 -35.58 -5.94 5.79
C LYS A 267 -34.26 -5.42 6.41
N PHE A 268 -33.34 -5.18 5.49
CA PHE A 268 -32.04 -4.54 5.67
C PHE A 268 -32.19 -3.09 6.16
N GLY A 269 -31.50 -2.72 7.25
CA GLY A 269 -31.27 -1.32 7.64
C GLY A 269 -31.75 -0.85 9.02
N LEU A 270 -32.28 -1.71 9.89
CA LEU A 270 -32.63 -1.32 11.28
C LEU A 270 -32.15 -2.37 12.30
N PRO A 271 -31.74 -1.97 13.52
CA PRO A 271 -31.46 -2.90 14.60
C PRO A 271 -32.76 -3.53 15.14
N PRO A 272 -32.79 -4.84 15.45
CA PRO A 272 -33.97 -5.52 15.98
C PRO A 272 -34.37 -5.00 17.37
N ARG A 273 -35.68 -4.86 17.64
CA ARG A 273 -36.26 -4.34 18.89
C ARG A 273 -37.07 -5.42 19.64
N PRO A 274 -37.21 -5.30 20.98
CA PRO A 274 -37.59 -6.37 21.91
C PRO A 274 -38.99 -6.94 21.70
#